data_AF-A0A6P4F5P2-F1
#
_entry.id   AF-A0A6P4F5P2-F1
#
_cell.length_a   1.000
_cell.length_b   1.000
_cell.length_c   1.000
_cell.angle_alpha   90.00
_cell.angle_beta   90.00
_cell.angle_gamma   90.00
#
_symmetry.space_group_name_H-M   'P 1'
#
loop_
_entity.id
_entity.type
_entity.pdbx_description
1 polymer ?
#
loop_
_entity_poly.entity_id
_entity_poly.type
_entity_poly.pdbx_seq_one_letter_code
_entity_poly.pdbx_strand_id
1 'polypeptide(L)'
;MFKYATYFLYAFVASDLFGAQAADQCPKTPTLRGEVCLVELSPVLEHIANNQRSTDEVKRNETQKKLVRIESQEKDTVDKLQAIQKKMEIELGALEAKMAISGDLKSLELSLQETIKALQTSIASNRVKSNTEIPKQFQKIGSRYFYIEKEKGLDWFGAASKCHQLGAHLATIQNQVELDAINMKTSSNDYWLDITDLAKSGEFLSFATGGKPPFFKWAKNRPEAKMNQRCLHLFKGEMKEGMCSNTFFFICQLAQ
;
A
#
# COMPACT_ATOMS: atom_id res chain seq x y z
N MET A 1 30.30 -52.14 35.31
CA MET A 1 31.23 -52.71 34.30
C MET A 1 32.56 -51.92 34.25
N PHE A 2 33.31 -51.82 35.35
CA PHE A 2 34.62 -51.13 35.37
C PHE A 2 35.57 -51.75 36.40
N LYS A 3 35.79 -53.07 36.32
CA LYS A 3 36.84 -53.77 37.09
C LYS A 3 37.84 -54.56 36.24
N TYR A 4 37.63 -54.64 34.93
CA TYR A 4 38.52 -55.36 34.00
C TYR A 4 39.50 -54.45 33.24
N ALA A 5 39.21 -53.14 33.14
CA ALA A 5 40.07 -52.20 32.42
C ALA A 5 41.44 -51.99 33.10
N THR A 6 41.50 -52.10 34.42
CA THR A 6 42.75 -51.96 35.19
C THR A 6 43.71 -53.13 34.96
N TYR A 7 43.19 -54.36 34.77
CA TYR A 7 44.04 -55.53 34.51
C TYR A 7 44.74 -55.47 33.15
N PHE A 8 44.10 -54.88 32.13
CA PHE A 8 44.71 -54.73 30.81
C PHE A 8 45.87 -53.72 30.79
N LEU A 9 45.80 -52.67 31.61
CA LEU A 9 46.90 -51.71 31.74
C LEU A 9 48.15 -52.31 32.43
N TYR A 10 47.96 -53.18 33.42
CA TYR A 10 49.09 -53.86 34.07
C TYR A 10 49.76 -54.92 33.17
N ALA A 11 49.02 -55.57 32.27
CA ALA A 11 49.58 -56.54 31.33
C ALA A 11 50.52 -55.90 30.28
N PHE A 12 50.19 -54.68 29.83
CA PHE A 12 51.05 -53.95 28.88
C PHE A 12 52.34 -53.45 29.52
N VAL A 13 52.28 -52.92 30.76
CA VAL A 13 53.48 -52.44 31.47
C VAL A 13 54.43 -53.58 31.87
N ALA A 14 53.91 -54.79 32.10
CA ALA A 14 54.75 -55.97 32.37
C ALA A 14 55.52 -56.49 31.14
N SER A 15 55.07 -56.14 29.92
CA SER A 15 55.66 -56.61 28.66
C SER A 15 56.85 -55.78 28.19
N ASP A 16 57.01 -54.56 28.71
CA ASP A 16 58.15 -53.67 28.41
C ASP A 16 59.34 -53.84 29.40
N LEU A 17 59.23 -54.75 30.37
CA LEU A 17 60.26 -55.00 31.40
C LEU A 17 61.11 -56.26 31.18
N PHE A 18 60.86 -57.04 30.12
CA PHE A 18 61.74 -58.15 29.71
C PHE A 18 62.50 -57.79 28.44
N GLY A 19 63.71 -57.27 28.63
CA GLY A 19 64.57 -56.78 27.57
C GLY A 19 65.13 -57.85 26.63
N ALA A 20 65.61 -57.40 25.47
CA ALA A 20 66.55 -58.12 24.65
C ALA A 20 67.91 -57.42 24.75
N GLN A 21 68.74 -57.88 25.68
CA GLN A 21 70.13 -57.47 25.80
C GLN A 21 70.94 -58.37 24.84
N ALA A 22 71.05 -57.94 23.58
CA ALA A 22 71.98 -58.54 22.63
C ALA A 22 73.36 -57.89 22.85
N ALA A 23 74.37 -58.71 23.15
CA ALA A 23 75.74 -58.26 23.30
C ALA A 23 76.30 -57.84 21.92
N ASP A 24 76.61 -56.56 21.77
CA ASP A 24 77.29 -56.01 20.59
C ASP A 24 78.75 -56.47 20.56
N GLN A 25 79.05 -57.52 19.79
CA GLN A 25 80.44 -57.79 19.39
C GLN A 25 80.52 -58.41 17.99
N CYS A 26 81.03 -57.63 17.04
CA CYS A 26 81.26 -58.06 15.66
C CYS A 26 82.46 -59.03 15.56
N PRO A 27 82.42 -60.05 14.68
CA PRO A 27 83.55 -60.94 14.45
C PRO A 27 84.72 -60.23 13.75
N LYS A 28 85.97 -60.55 14.13
CA LYS A 28 87.20 -59.86 13.68
C LYS A 28 87.85 -60.41 12.41
N THR A 29 87.20 -61.27 11.62
CA THR A 29 87.82 -61.79 10.37
C THR A 29 86.80 -62.00 9.25
N PRO A 30 87.14 -61.64 7.98
CA PRO A 30 86.19 -61.61 6.88
C PRO A 30 85.91 -63.04 6.40
N THR A 31 84.65 -63.48 6.49
CA THR A 31 84.18 -64.72 5.85
C THR A 31 83.51 -64.38 4.53
N LEU A 32 83.69 -65.28 3.56
CA LEU A 32 83.52 -65.13 2.11
C LEU A 32 82.07 -64.94 1.59
N ARG A 33 81.21 -64.25 2.32
CA ARG A 33 79.85 -63.93 1.90
C ARG A 33 79.51 -62.55 2.45
N GLY A 34 79.25 -61.59 1.55
CA GLY A 34 79.17 -60.16 1.84
C GLY A 34 78.08 -59.75 2.83
N GLU A 35 78.32 -59.99 4.11
CA GLU A 35 77.60 -59.37 5.22
C GLU A 35 78.33 -58.07 5.57
N VAL A 36 77.77 -56.95 5.07
CA VAL A 36 78.20 -55.60 5.43
C VAL A 36 77.67 -55.29 6.82
N CYS A 37 78.56 -54.99 7.78
CA CYS A 37 78.18 -54.49 9.09
C CYS A 37 77.39 -53.18 8.95
N LEU A 38 76.24 -53.06 9.62
CA LEU A 38 75.48 -51.80 9.69
C LEU A 38 76.32 -50.60 10.16
N VAL A 39 77.42 -50.86 10.89
CA VAL A 39 78.41 -49.86 11.33
C VAL A 39 79.15 -49.20 10.14
N GLU A 40 79.38 -49.90 9.02
CA GLU A 40 79.95 -49.29 7.80
C GLU A 40 78.93 -48.48 6.99
N LEU A 41 77.63 -48.68 7.24
CA LEU A 41 76.54 -47.94 6.59
C LEU A 41 76.11 -46.69 7.36
N SER A 42 76.59 -46.49 8.60
CA SER A 42 76.27 -45.29 9.41
C SER A 42 76.50 -43.96 8.66
N PRO A 43 77.64 -43.72 7.97
CA PRO A 43 77.85 -42.48 7.23
C PRO A 43 76.84 -42.29 6.08
N VAL A 44 76.44 -43.40 5.45
CA VAL A 44 75.47 -43.41 4.34
C VAL A 44 74.06 -43.14 4.85
N LEU A 45 73.67 -43.77 5.96
CA LEU A 45 72.39 -43.55 6.64
C LEU A 45 72.27 -42.12 7.16
N GLU A 46 73.36 -41.54 7.69
CA GLU A 46 73.41 -40.15 8.14
C GLU A 46 73.30 -39.18 6.96
N HIS A 47 73.96 -39.47 5.83
CA HIS A 47 73.82 -38.69 4.60
C HIS A 47 72.38 -38.75 4.03
N ILE A 48 71.75 -39.93 4.03
CA ILE A 48 70.35 -40.10 3.62
C ILE A 48 69.42 -39.32 4.56
N ALA A 49 69.61 -39.42 5.86
CA ALA A 49 68.82 -38.69 6.85
C ALA A 49 68.96 -37.17 6.68
N ASN A 50 70.17 -36.68 6.39
CA ASN A 50 70.42 -35.25 6.19
C ASN A 50 69.80 -34.74 4.87
N ASN A 51 69.89 -35.52 3.78
CA ASN A 51 69.24 -35.18 2.52
C ASN A 51 67.71 -35.22 2.62
N GLN A 52 67.16 -36.19 3.36
CA GLN A 52 65.72 -36.24 3.64
C GLN A 52 65.26 -35.03 4.47
N ARG A 53 65.99 -34.66 5.53
CA ARG A 53 65.71 -33.44 6.31
C ARG A 53 65.75 -32.18 5.46
N SER A 54 66.76 -32.03 4.60
CA SER A 54 66.87 -30.89 3.69
C SER A 54 65.67 -30.83 2.71
N THR A 55 65.25 -31.98 2.18
CA THR A 55 64.09 -32.07 1.27
C THR A 55 62.78 -31.71 1.98
N ASP A 56 62.62 -32.15 3.24
CA ASP A 56 61.44 -31.85 4.05
C ASP A 56 61.40 -30.39 4.51
N GLU A 57 62.55 -29.78 4.80
CA GLU A 57 62.67 -28.35 5.08
C GLU A 57 62.31 -27.49 3.87
N VAL A 58 62.76 -27.86 2.67
CA VAL A 58 62.38 -27.17 1.42
C VAL A 58 60.87 -27.25 1.19
N LYS A 59 60.27 -28.44 1.33
CA LYS A 59 58.81 -28.63 1.22
C LYS A 59 58.04 -27.84 2.29
N ARG A 60 58.54 -27.80 3.53
CA ARG A 60 57.94 -27.01 4.62
C ARG A 60 57.98 -25.52 4.31
N ASN A 61 59.12 -24.99 3.87
CA ASN A 61 59.26 -23.58 3.49
C ASN A 61 58.34 -23.20 2.32
N GLU A 62 58.19 -24.09 1.33
CA GLU A 62 57.29 -23.85 0.21
C GLU A 62 55.81 -23.91 0.63
N THR A 63 55.45 -24.82 1.54
CA THR A 63 54.11 -24.90 2.14
C THR A 63 53.80 -23.65 2.95
N GLN A 64 54.75 -23.16 3.72
CA GLN A 64 54.59 -21.95 4.53
C GLN A 64 54.45 -20.70 3.65
N LYS A 65 55.18 -20.63 2.53
CA LYS A 65 55.00 -19.57 1.53
C LYS A 65 53.61 -19.58 0.88
N LYS A 66 53.06 -20.77 0.60
CA LYS A 66 51.69 -20.92 0.10
C LYS A 66 50.66 -20.52 1.15
N LEU A 67 50.88 -20.88 2.41
CA LEU A 67 50.01 -20.52 3.53
C LEU A 67 49.90 -19.00 3.68
N VAL A 68 51.02 -18.27 3.71
CA VAL A 68 51.03 -16.80 3.80
C VAL A 68 50.28 -16.16 2.62
N ARG A 69 50.37 -16.73 1.42
CA ARG A 69 49.61 -16.24 0.26
C ARG A 69 48.11 -16.46 0.44
N ILE A 70 47.70 -17.62 0.96
CA ILE A 70 46.30 -17.95 1.22
C ILE A 70 45.74 -17.04 2.31
N GLU A 71 46.46 -16.87 3.43
CA GLU A 71 46.07 -15.97 4.52
C GLU A 71 45.93 -14.51 4.03
N SER A 72 46.83 -14.07 3.15
CA SER A 72 46.72 -12.75 2.52
C SER A 72 45.49 -12.62 1.62
N GLN A 73 45.13 -13.67 0.88
CA GLN A 73 43.94 -13.67 0.03
C GLN A 73 42.65 -13.76 0.86
N GLU A 74 42.66 -14.53 1.93
CA GLU A 74 41.58 -14.64 2.89
C GLU A 74 41.30 -13.28 3.53
N LYS A 75 42.35 -12.57 3.95
CA LYS A 75 42.23 -11.21 4.49
C LYS A 75 41.61 -10.23 3.50
N ASP A 76 42.11 -10.20 2.26
CA ASP A 76 41.55 -9.33 1.21
C ASP A 76 40.07 -9.66 0.90
N THR A 77 39.71 -10.93 0.95
CA THR A 77 38.33 -11.38 0.75
C THR A 77 37.43 -10.92 1.91
N VAL A 78 37.90 -11.03 3.16
CA VAL A 78 37.19 -10.54 4.34
C VAL A 78 37.00 -9.03 4.29
N ASP A 79 38.04 -8.27 3.92
CA ASP A 79 37.97 -6.80 3.81
C ASP A 79 36.94 -6.39 2.74
N LYS A 80 36.88 -7.10 1.61
CA LYS A 80 35.86 -6.90 0.57
C LYS A 80 34.45 -7.23 1.06
N LEU A 81 34.27 -8.32 1.81
CA LEU A 81 32.98 -8.68 2.38
C LEU A 81 32.48 -7.65 3.39
N GLN A 82 33.37 -7.12 4.24
CA GLN A 82 33.04 -6.05 5.17
C GLN A 82 32.62 -4.76 4.45
N ALA A 83 33.29 -4.42 3.35
CA ALA A 83 32.92 -3.27 2.53
C ALA A 83 31.52 -3.44 1.90
N ILE A 84 31.21 -4.65 1.40
CA ILE A 84 29.88 -4.98 0.87
C ILE A 84 28.83 -4.91 1.96
N GLN A 85 29.11 -5.46 3.14
CA GLN A 85 28.20 -5.42 4.29
C GLN A 85 27.89 -3.97 4.68
N LYS A 86 28.91 -3.12 4.81
CA LYS A 86 28.74 -1.71 5.11
C LYS A 86 27.93 -0.98 4.04
N LYS A 87 28.14 -1.31 2.75
CA LYS A 87 27.34 -0.74 1.65
C LYS A 87 25.88 -1.16 1.75
N MET A 88 25.62 -2.42 2.09
CA MET A 88 24.28 -2.96 2.27
C MET A 88 23.55 -2.29 3.44
N GLU A 89 24.24 -2.05 4.56
CA GLU A 89 23.68 -1.35 5.72
C GLU A 89 23.29 0.11 5.37
N ILE A 90 24.13 0.81 4.59
CA ILE A 90 23.82 2.16 4.11
C ILE A 90 22.61 2.16 3.16
N GLU A 91 22.55 1.21 2.22
CA GLU A 91 21.41 1.08 1.30
C GLU A 91 20.12 0.72 2.04
N LEU A 92 20.20 -0.13 3.08
CA LEU A 92 19.07 -0.48 3.93
C LEU A 92 18.55 0.73 4.70
N GLY A 93 19.43 1.50 5.33
CA GLY A 93 19.05 2.73 6.03
C GLY A 93 18.44 3.79 5.09
N ALA A 94 18.92 3.89 3.85
CA ALA A 94 18.33 4.76 2.84
C ALA A 94 16.93 4.28 2.39
N LEU A 95 16.69 2.98 2.37
CA LEU A 95 15.38 2.39 2.07
C LEU A 95 14.41 2.61 3.25
N GLU A 96 14.87 2.42 4.49
CA GLU A 96 14.10 2.71 5.70
C GLU A 96 13.68 4.19 5.77
N ALA A 97 14.58 5.11 5.43
CA ALA A 97 14.25 6.54 5.35
C ALA A 97 13.21 6.85 4.28
N LYS A 98 13.25 6.17 3.12
CA LYS A 98 12.21 6.29 2.08
C LYS A 98 10.87 5.71 2.53
N MET A 99 10.88 4.65 3.34
CA MET A 99 9.68 4.08 3.93
C MET A 99 9.10 4.94 5.06
N ALA A 100 9.91 5.71 5.79
CA ALA A 100 9.42 6.63 6.83
C ALA A 100 8.55 7.78 6.26
N ILE A 101 8.71 8.11 4.97
CA ILE A 101 7.80 9.02 4.23
C ILE A 101 6.37 8.42 4.17
N SER A 102 6.19 7.11 4.38
CA SER A 102 4.89 6.45 4.57
C SER A 102 4.17 6.84 5.87
N GLY A 103 4.79 7.60 6.78
CA GLY A 103 4.10 8.17 7.94
C GLY A 103 2.90 9.05 7.56
N ASP A 104 2.98 9.69 6.39
CA ASP A 104 1.89 10.48 5.83
C ASP A 104 0.68 9.62 5.45
N LEU A 105 0.87 8.34 5.08
CA LEU A 105 -0.23 7.44 4.75
C LEU A 105 -1.03 7.05 5.99
N LYS A 106 -0.35 6.85 7.13
CA LYS A 106 -1.01 6.54 8.40
C LYS A 106 -1.70 7.76 9.00
N SER A 107 -1.07 8.94 8.86
CA SER A 107 -1.69 10.22 9.22
C SER A 107 -2.93 10.50 8.37
N LEU A 108 -2.85 10.23 7.06
CA LEU A 108 -3.97 10.36 6.13
C LEU A 108 -5.10 9.36 6.44
N GLU A 109 -4.77 8.12 6.80
CA GLU A 109 -5.75 7.11 7.22
C GLU A 109 -6.51 7.56 8.49
N LEU A 110 -5.78 8.08 9.49
CA LEU A 110 -6.39 8.60 10.72
C LEU A 110 -7.27 9.81 10.43
N SER A 111 -6.81 10.75 9.60
CA SER A 111 -7.59 11.91 9.17
C SER A 111 -8.85 11.51 8.41
N LEU A 112 -8.76 10.50 7.54
CA LEU A 112 -9.91 9.95 6.82
C LEU A 112 -10.92 9.30 7.78
N GLN A 113 -10.45 8.54 8.77
CA GLN A 113 -11.30 7.94 9.80
C GLN A 113 -12.03 8.98 10.65
N GLU A 114 -11.35 10.05 11.06
CA GLU A 114 -11.96 11.16 11.79
C GLU A 114 -13.03 11.86 10.94
N THR A 115 -12.74 12.09 9.66
CA THR A 115 -13.69 12.70 8.72
C THR A 115 -14.94 11.84 8.53
N ILE A 116 -14.78 10.52 8.39
CA ILE A 116 -15.90 9.57 8.30
C ILE A 116 -16.76 9.62 9.56
N LYS A 117 -16.13 9.64 10.75
CA LYS A 117 -16.85 9.71 12.03
C LYS A 117 -17.65 11.02 12.17
N ALA A 118 -17.06 12.14 11.75
CA ALA A 118 -17.74 13.44 11.75
C ALA A 118 -18.94 13.47 10.78
N LEU A 119 -18.80 12.89 9.59
CA LEU A 119 -19.90 12.75 8.62
C LEU A 119 -21.02 11.86 9.15
N GLN A 120 -20.69 10.71 9.75
CA GLN A 120 -21.68 9.81 10.37
C GLN A 120 -22.45 10.49 11.50
N THR A 121 -21.75 11.28 12.33
CA THR A 121 -22.39 12.04 13.41
C THR A 121 -23.34 13.11 12.84
N SER A 122 -22.93 13.77 11.76
CA SER A 122 -23.76 14.75 11.04
C SER A 122 -24.99 14.11 10.39
N ILE A 123 -24.86 12.89 9.86
CA ILE A 123 -25.99 12.12 9.31
C ILE A 123 -26.94 11.69 10.44
N ALA A 124 -26.41 11.30 11.60
CA ALA A 124 -27.21 10.91 12.75
C ALA A 124 -27.98 12.11 13.36
N SER A 125 -27.36 13.30 13.40
CA SER A 125 -28.03 14.54 13.84
C SER A 125 -29.02 15.09 12.80
N ASN A 126 -28.74 14.89 11.50
CA ASN A 126 -29.66 15.18 10.40
C ASN A 126 -30.67 14.07 10.14
N ARG A 127 -30.66 12.99 10.92
CA ARG A 127 -31.71 11.98 10.92
C ARG A 127 -32.92 12.61 11.60
N VAL A 128 -33.57 13.51 10.87
CA VAL A 128 -34.95 13.94 11.11
C VAL A 128 -35.70 12.65 11.38
N LYS A 129 -36.25 12.51 12.60
CA LYS A 129 -37.24 11.47 12.87
C LYS A 129 -38.24 11.59 11.73
N SER A 130 -38.28 10.61 10.83
CA SER A 130 -39.21 10.58 9.73
C SER A 130 -40.59 10.36 10.32
N ASN A 131 -41.14 11.41 10.93
CA ASN A 131 -42.55 11.48 11.18
C ASN A 131 -43.14 11.45 9.78
N THR A 132 -43.74 10.31 9.45
CA THR A 132 -44.29 9.97 8.14
C THR A 132 -45.58 10.76 7.88
N GLU A 133 -45.59 12.02 8.31
CA GLU A 133 -46.67 12.96 8.10
C GLU A 133 -46.22 13.92 7.02
N ILE A 134 -46.75 13.68 5.83
CA ILE A 134 -46.60 14.58 4.70
C ILE A 134 -47.15 15.94 5.12
N PRO A 135 -46.36 17.01 5.09
CA PRO A 135 -46.84 18.32 5.54
C PRO A 135 -48.08 18.72 4.73
N LYS A 136 -49.11 19.25 5.40
CA LYS A 136 -50.44 19.52 4.80
C LYS A 136 -50.39 20.43 3.56
N GLN A 137 -49.34 21.24 3.43
CA GLN A 137 -49.15 22.08 2.26
C GLN A 137 -48.72 21.32 0.98
N PHE A 138 -48.27 20.06 1.10
CA PHE A 138 -47.92 19.24 -0.05
C PHE A 138 -49.13 18.47 -0.56
N GLN A 139 -49.31 18.52 -1.87
CA GLN A 139 -50.35 17.80 -2.60
C GLN A 139 -49.75 16.66 -3.41
N LYS A 140 -50.43 15.52 -3.44
CA LYS A 140 -50.05 14.37 -4.25
C LYS A 140 -50.36 14.64 -5.72
N ILE A 141 -49.36 14.48 -6.59
CA ILE A 141 -49.50 14.47 -8.06
C ILE A 141 -48.83 13.20 -8.57
N GLY A 142 -49.61 12.28 -9.13
CA GLY A 142 -49.13 10.94 -9.47
C GLY A 142 -48.64 10.18 -8.22
N SER A 143 -47.40 9.72 -8.25
CA SER A 143 -46.73 9.02 -7.13
C SER A 143 -45.96 9.95 -6.19
N ARG A 144 -45.83 11.25 -6.53
CA ARG A 144 -44.98 12.20 -5.81
C ARG A 144 -45.78 13.30 -5.14
N TYR A 145 -45.12 14.07 -4.29
CA TYR A 145 -45.73 15.14 -3.51
C TYR A 145 -45.06 16.48 -3.80
N PHE A 146 -45.88 17.50 -4.03
CA PHE A 146 -45.43 18.81 -4.46
C PHE A 146 -46.05 19.92 -3.62
N TYR A 147 -45.26 20.95 -3.36
CA TYR A 147 -45.73 22.24 -2.89
C TYR A 147 -45.62 23.23 -4.04
N ILE A 148 -46.70 23.97 -4.34
CA ILE A 148 -46.73 24.96 -5.41
C ILE A 148 -47.00 26.31 -4.75
N GLU A 149 -45.97 27.15 -4.65
CA GLU A 149 -46.10 28.53 -4.16
C GLU A 149 -46.82 29.37 -5.22
N LYS A 150 -47.80 30.18 -4.83
CA LYS A 150 -48.62 30.97 -5.77
C LYS A 150 -48.80 32.43 -5.36
N GLU A 151 -48.33 32.80 -4.17
CA GLU A 151 -48.56 34.12 -3.58
C GLU A 151 -47.27 34.94 -3.55
N LYS A 152 -46.15 34.30 -3.22
CA LYS A 152 -44.85 34.98 -3.09
C LYS A 152 -43.82 34.46 -4.07
N GLY A 153 -43.46 35.29 -5.05
CA GLY A 153 -42.31 35.01 -5.91
C GLY A 153 -40.98 35.23 -5.18
N LEU A 154 -39.96 34.48 -5.57
CA LEU A 154 -38.58 34.59 -5.09
C LEU A 154 -37.60 34.48 -6.27
N ASP A 155 -36.35 34.91 -6.06
CA ASP A 155 -35.26 34.49 -6.93
C ASP A 155 -35.02 32.98 -6.82
N TRP A 156 -34.27 32.41 -7.76
CA TRP A 156 -34.10 30.97 -7.86
C TRP A 156 -33.41 30.38 -6.61
N PHE A 157 -32.44 31.11 -6.03
CA PHE A 157 -31.73 30.66 -4.82
C PHE A 157 -32.63 30.73 -3.58
N GLY A 158 -33.42 31.79 -3.46
CA GLY A 158 -34.42 31.95 -2.41
C GLY A 158 -35.50 30.88 -2.49
N ALA A 159 -35.96 30.54 -3.69
CA ALA A 159 -36.90 29.44 -3.94
C ALA A 159 -36.30 28.08 -3.55
N ALA A 160 -35.06 27.80 -3.94
CA ALA A 160 -34.34 26.58 -3.55
C ALA A 160 -34.19 26.46 -2.03
N SER A 161 -33.75 27.55 -1.38
CA SER A 161 -33.63 27.64 0.08
C SER A 161 -34.98 27.43 0.77
N LYS A 162 -36.06 28.03 0.23
CA LYS A 162 -37.41 27.86 0.79
C LYS A 162 -37.89 26.42 0.68
N CYS A 163 -37.67 25.74 -0.45
CA CYS A 163 -37.99 24.32 -0.56
C CYS A 163 -37.19 23.48 0.44
N HIS A 164 -35.91 23.78 0.64
CA HIS A 164 -35.07 23.09 1.62
C HIS A 164 -35.60 23.25 3.06
N GLN A 165 -36.02 24.45 3.45
CA GLN A 165 -36.66 24.70 4.75
C GLN A 165 -37.96 23.90 4.97
N LEU A 166 -38.62 23.49 3.89
CA LEU A 166 -39.83 22.64 3.93
C LEU A 166 -39.51 21.14 3.94
N GLY A 167 -38.23 20.74 4.06
CA GLY A 167 -37.81 19.34 3.94
C GLY A 167 -37.92 18.80 2.51
N ALA A 168 -37.84 19.68 1.52
CA ALA A 168 -38.03 19.40 0.10
C ALA A 168 -36.88 20.02 -0.71
N HIS A 169 -36.96 19.93 -2.03
CA HIS A 169 -36.11 20.70 -2.93
C HIS A 169 -36.94 21.20 -4.11
N LEU A 170 -36.40 22.08 -4.96
CA LEU A 170 -37.13 22.49 -6.16
C LEU A 170 -37.48 21.25 -7.00
N ALA A 171 -38.56 21.33 -7.77
CA ALA A 171 -39.03 20.18 -8.54
C ALA A 171 -38.21 19.98 -9.82
N THR A 172 -37.92 18.72 -10.12
CA THR A 172 -37.67 18.24 -11.48
C THR A 172 -38.93 17.57 -11.99
N ILE A 173 -39.15 17.58 -13.31
CA ILE A 173 -40.31 16.91 -13.91
C ILE A 173 -39.87 15.54 -14.42
N GLN A 174 -40.65 14.49 -14.14
CA GLN A 174 -40.28 13.11 -14.52
C GLN A 174 -40.73 12.71 -15.91
N ASN A 175 -41.87 13.22 -16.38
CA ASN A 175 -42.46 12.85 -17.66
C ASN A 175 -43.59 13.84 -18.05
N GLN A 176 -44.15 13.64 -19.24
CA GLN A 176 -45.24 14.47 -19.78
C GLN A 176 -46.51 14.42 -18.93
N VAL A 177 -46.88 13.26 -18.37
CA VAL A 177 -48.10 13.11 -17.54
C VAL A 177 -48.00 13.96 -16.27
N GLU A 178 -46.84 13.94 -15.61
CA GLU A 178 -46.58 14.77 -14.44
C GLU A 178 -46.55 16.26 -14.79
N LEU A 179 -45.93 16.62 -15.92
CA LEU A 179 -45.94 17.98 -16.43
C LEU A 179 -47.36 18.51 -16.62
N ASP A 180 -48.23 17.74 -17.28
CA ASP A 180 -49.60 18.14 -17.58
C ASP A 180 -50.39 18.36 -16.28
N ALA A 181 -50.25 17.45 -15.31
CA ALA A 181 -50.92 17.55 -14.01
C ALA A 181 -50.42 18.74 -13.17
N ILE A 182 -49.13 19.07 -13.24
CA ILE A 182 -48.57 20.29 -12.63
C ILE A 182 -49.09 21.53 -13.37
N ASN A 183 -49.09 21.51 -14.70
CA ASN A 183 -49.47 22.66 -15.53
C ASN A 183 -50.92 23.09 -15.31
N MET A 184 -51.83 22.13 -15.06
CA MET A 184 -53.21 22.40 -14.65
C MET A 184 -53.32 23.25 -13.36
N LYS A 185 -52.28 23.25 -12.52
CA LYS A 185 -52.27 23.94 -11.23
C LYS A 185 -51.44 25.21 -11.24
N THR A 186 -50.52 25.41 -12.17
CA THR A 186 -49.60 26.56 -12.20
C THR A 186 -50.17 27.78 -12.92
N SER A 187 -51.30 27.68 -13.63
CA SER A 187 -51.85 28.79 -14.42
C SER A 187 -50.83 29.33 -15.45
N SER A 188 -51.04 30.54 -15.98
CA SER A 188 -50.12 31.19 -16.94
C SER A 188 -48.96 31.96 -16.27
N ASN A 189 -48.56 31.58 -15.05
CA ASN A 189 -47.44 32.22 -14.34
C ASN A 189 -46.13 31.44 -14.55
N ASP A 190 -45.00 32.06 -14.20
CA ASP A 190 -43.67 31.45 -14.23
C ASP A 190 -43.33 30.76 -12.91
N TYR A 191 -42.76 29.55 -12.97
CA TYR A 191 -42.38 28.76 -11.80
C TYR A 191 -40.97 28.20 -11.90
N TRP A 192 -40.13 28.48 -10.91
CA TRP A 192 -38.79 27.88 -10.81
C TRP A 192 -38.84 26.35 -10.66
N LEU A 193 -37.89 25.72 -11.35
CA LEU A 193 -37.57 24.29 -11.27
C LEU A 193 -36.14 24.09 -10.76
N ASP A 194 -35.80 22.87 -10.37
CA ASP A 194 -34.49 22.50 -9.81
C ASP A 194 -33.36 22.44 -10.83
N ILE A 195 -33.60 22.92 -12.05
CA ILE A 195 -32.72 22.68 -13.18
C ILE A 195 -31.91 23.94 -13.46
N THR A 196 -30.60 23.78 -13.57
CA THR A 196 -29.68 24.87 -13.85
C THR A 196 -28.48 24.35 -14.62
N ASP A 197 -27.85 25.23 -15.41
CA ASP A 197 -26.55 24.96 -16.01
C ASP A 197 -25.41 25.70 -15.29
N LEU A 198 -25.65 26.30 -14.11
CA LEU A 198 -24.67 27.13 -13.39
C LEU A 198 -23.30 26.46 -13.20
N ALA A 199 -23.28 25.15 -12.94
CA ALA A 199 -22.04 24.38 -12.78
C ALA A 199 -21.21 24.31 -14.08
N LYS A 200 -21.87 24.12 -15.23
CA LYS A 200 -21.22 24.04 -16.53
C LYS A 200 -22.18 24.50 -17.62
N SER A 201 -21.82 25.58 -18.32
CA SER A 201 -22.67 26.18 -19.33
C SER A 201 -23.09 25.16 -20.41
N GLY A 202 -24.38 25.14 -20.74
CA GLY A 202 -24.97 24.21 -21.69
C GLY A 202 -25.26 22.81 -21.14
N GLU A 203 -24.92 22.54 -19.86
CA GLU A 203 -25.20 21.28 -19.19
C GLU A 203 -26.23 21.48 -18.08
N PHE A 204 -27.51 21.30 -18.42
CA PHE A 204 -28.62 21.44 -17.47
C PHE A 204 -28.75 20.22 -16.57
N LEU A 205 -28.46 20.42 -15.29
CA LEU A 205 -28.48 19.41 -14.23
C LEU A 205 -29.46 19.80 -13.13
N SER A 206 -29.95 18.81 -12.39
CA SER A 206 -30.67 19.04 -11.13
C SER A 206 -29.68 19.55 -10.08
N PHE A 207 -29.99 20.68 -9.47
CA PHE A 207 -29.18 21.24 -8.39
C PHE A 207 -29.19 20.33 -7.16
N ALA A 208 -30.34 19.73 -6.83
CA ALA A 208 -30.46 18.86 -5.66
C ALA A 208 -29.70 17.54 -5.79
N THR A 209 -29.63 16.96 -7.00
CA THR A 209 -29.05 15.61 -7.22
C THR A 209 -27.72 15.62 -7.96
N GLY A 210 -27.38 16.71 -8.64
CA GLY A 210 -26.26 16.78 -9.60
C GLY A 210 -26.48 15.95 -10.87
N GLY A 211 -27.60 15.22 -10.98
CA GLY A 211 -27.91 14.35 -12.10
C GLY A 211 -28.62 15.07 -13.24
N LYS A 212 -28.63 14.43 -14.43
CA LYS A 212 -29.42 14.89 -15.56
C LYS A 212 -30.92 14.67 -15.29
N PRO A 213 -31.77 15.70 -15.38
CA PRO A 213 -33.22 15.52 -15.28
C PRO A 213 -33.72 14.53 -16.35
N PRO A 214 -34.66 13.63 -16.01
CA PRO A 214 -35.11 12.58 -16.92
C PRO A 214 -36.01 13.11 -18.05
N PHE A 215 -36.53 14.32 -17.93
CA PHE A 215 -37.49 14.89 -18.88
C PHE A 215 -37.30 16.39 -19.04
N PHE A 216 -37.38 16.84 -20.29
CA PHE A 216 -37.37 18.24 -20.67
C PHE A 216 -38.49 18.50 -21.67
N LYS A 217 -39.20 19.62 -21.49
CA LYS A 217 -40.16 20.14 -22.47
C LYS A 217 -39.78 21.56 -22.81
N TRP A 218 -38.78 21.74 -23.66
CA TRP A 218 -38.29 23.06 -24.04
C TRP A 218 -39.35 23.89 -24.76
N ALA A 219 -39.41 25.18 -24.44
CA ALA A 219 -40.14 26.16 -25.24
C ALA A 219 -39.50 26.27 -26.64
N LYS A 220 -40.28 26.75 -27.61
CA LYS A 220 -39.79 26.93 -28.98
C LYS A 220 -38.51 27.78 -29.00
N ASN A 221 -37.50 27.31 -29.75
CA ASN A 221 -36.18 27.93 -29.88
C ASN A 221 -35.32 27.93 -28.59
N ARG A 222 -35.60 27.01 -27.65
CA ARG A 222 -34.77 26.79 -26.46
C ARG A 222 -34.08 25.40 -26.49
N PRO A 223 -32.93 25.23 -25.83
CA PRO A 223 -32.19 26.25 -25.07
C PRO A 223 -31.58 27.34 -25.95
N GLU A 224 -31.50 28.57 -25.43
CA GLU A 224 -30.89 29.72 -26.12
C GLU A 224 -29.52 30.02 -25.48
N ALA A 225 -28.50 30.27 -26.29
CA ALA A 225 -27.14 30.54 -25.83
C ALA A 225 -27.00 31.96 -25.22
N LYS A 226 -27.74 32.25 -24.16
CA LYS A 226 -27.67 33.51 -23.41
C LYS A 226 -26.88 33.33 -22.12
N MET A 227 -25.75 34.02 -22.03
CA MET A 227 -24.77 33.91 -20.94
C MET A 227 -25.32 34.09 -19.51
N ASN A 228 -26.46 34.77 -19.34
CA ASN A 228 -27.04 35.11 -18.04
C ASN A 228 -28.38 34.41 -17.73
N GLN A 229 -28.90 33.56 -18.62
CA GLN A 229 -30.12 32.80 -18.39
C GLN A 229 -29.76 31.35 -18.08
N ARG A 230 -29.55 31.05 -16.80
CA ARG A 230 -28.94 29.80 -16.34
C ARG A 230 -29.82 28.98 -15.39
N CYS A 231 -30.99 29.51 -15.04
CA CYS A 231 -31.95 28.86 -14.15
C CYS A 231 -33.24 28.57 -14.92
N LEU A 232 -33.75 27.35 -14.77
CA LEU A 232 -34.90 26.89 -15.55
C LEU A 232 -36.22 27.15 -14.84
N HIS A 233 -37.20 27.64 -15.58
CA HIS A 233 -38.57 27.81 -15.12
C HIS A 233 -39.58 27.23 -16.10
N LEU A 234 -40.73 26.88 -15.55
CA LEU A 234 -41.91 26.43 -16.25
C LEU A 234 -42.85 27.60 -16.53
N PHE A 235 -43.37 27.68 -17.75
CA PHE A 235 -44.39 28.63 -18.16
C PHE A 235 -45.31 27.99 -19.19
N LYS A 236 -46.61 27.94 -18.90
CA LYS A 236 -47.63 27.35 -19.79
C LYS A 236 -47.25 25.95 -20.31
N GLY A 237 -46.65 25.12 -19.46
CA GLY A 237 -46.26 23.75 -19.81
C GLY A 237 -44.92 23.63 -20.55
N GLU A 238 -44.21 24.73 -20.79
CA GLU A 238 -42.90 24.72 -21.45
C GLU A 238 -41.80 25.25 -20.53
N MET A 239 -40.61 24.69 -20.69
CA MET A 239 -39.42 25.03 -19.94
C MET A 239 -38.57 26.04 -20.71
N LYS A 240 -38.17 27.11 -20.03
CA LYS A 240 -37.29 28.15 -20.57
C LYS A 240 -36.26 28.56 -19.53
N GLU A 241 -35.14 29.05 -20.00
CA GLU A 241 -34.11 29.66 -19.17
C GLU A 241 -34.49 31.09 -18.81
N GLY A 242 -34.29 31.44 -17.55
CA GLY A 242 -34.44 32.77 -16.99
C GLY A 242 -33.18 33.22 -16.26
N MET A 243 -33.07 34.52 -16.02
CA MET A 243 -32.04 35.04 -15.11
C MET A 243 -32.36 34.55 -13.70
N CYS A 244 -31.39 33.96 -13.01
CA CYS A 244 -31.61 33.37 -11.69
C CYS A 244 -32.09 34.39 -10.64
N SER A 245 -31.81 35.68 -10.85
CA SER A 245 -32.26 36.81 -10.02
C SER A 245 -33.71 37.24 -10.29
N ASN A 246 -34.37 36.70 -11.32
CA ASN A 246 -35.77 37.02 -11.58
C ASN A 246 -36.66 36.51 -10.46
N THR A 247 -37.73 37.24 -10.17
CA THR A 247 -38.68 36.84 -9.14
C THR A 247 -39.82 36.04 -9.77
N PHE A 248 -39.89 34.74 -9.51
CA PHE A 248 -40.96 33.84 -9.97
C PHE A 248 -41.53 33.03 -8.82
N PHE A 249 -42.72 32.47 -9.01
CA PHE A 249 -43.23 31.42 -8.14
C PHE A 249 -42.35 30.17 -8.26
N PHE A 250 -42.61 29.14 -7.46
CA PHE A 250 -41.76 27.96 -7.46
C PHE A 250 -42.52 26.71 -7.06
N ILE A 251 -41.97 25.57 -7.49
CA ILE A 251 -42.53 24.26 -7.21
C ILE A 251 -41.48 23.49 -6.44
N CYS A 252 -41.83 23.02 -5.24
CA CYS A 252 -41.00 22.10 -4.48
C CYS A 252 -41.51 20.67 -4.67
N GLN A 253 -40.59 19.70 -4.69
CA GLN A 253 -40.89 18.28 -4.56
C GLN A 253 -40.34 17.77 -3.23
N LEU A 254 -41.13 16.97 -2.51
CA LEU A 254 -40.66 16.27 -1.31
C LEU A 254 -39.57 15.27 -1.72
N ALA A 255 -38.46 15.28 -0.97
CA ALA A 255 -37.45 14.23 -1.08
C ALA A 255 -38.08 12.92 -0.58
N GLN A 256 -38.14 11.91 -1.44
CA GLN A 256 -38.54 10.54 -1.07
C GLN A 256 -37.31 9.67 -0.89
#